data_AF-X1VW91-F1
#
_entry.id   AF-X1VW91-F1
#
_cell.length_a   1.000
_cell.length_b   1.000
_cell.length_c   1.000
_cell.angle_alpha   90.00
_cell.angle_beta   90.00
_cell.angle_gamma   90.00
#
_symmetry.space_group_name_H-M   'P 1'
#
loop_
_entity.id
_entity.type
_entity.pdbx_description
1 polymer ?
#
loop_
_entity_poly.entity_id
_entity_poly.type
_entity_poly.pdbx_seq_one_letter_code
_entity_poly.pdbx_strand_id
1 'polypeptide(L)'
;FALREAEEREGIYNDLKREVRQFDHMGHGPIDIALWDWQGRQLGCSVSALLGGYRKRLPAYASTYHGDRNGGLDSPQAFVAFAQQCYEKGYRAFKIHGWNEGDAREEAKNVRIAAMT
;
A
#
# COMPACT_ATOMS: atom_id res chain seq x y z
N PHE A 1 -32.07 7.09 12.99
CA PHE A 1 -30.76 6.43 13.09
C PHE A 1 -30.30 6.58 14.53
N ALA A 2 -30.01 5.48 15.22
CA ALA A 2 -29.31 5.60 16.50
C ALA A 2 -27.90 6.12 16.19
N LEU A 3 -27.51 7.21 16.84
CA LEU A 3 -26.12 7.67 16.78
C LEU A 3 -25.27 6.61 17.51
N ARG A 4 -24.15 6.22 16.91
CA ARG A 4 -23.17 5.32 17.53
C ARG A 4 -22.03 6.12 18.11
N GLU A 5 -21.49 5.63 19.21
CA GLU A 5 -20.24 6.12 19.79
C GLU A 5 -19.03 5.58 19.00
N ALA A 6 -17.90 6.29 19.07
CA ALA A 6 -16.71 5.96 18.28
C ALA A 6 -16.09 4.59 18.64
N GLU A 7 -16.33 4.11 19.86
CA GLU A 7 -15.92 2.79 20.35
C GLU A 7 -16.69 1.65 19.67
N GLU A 8 -17.89 1.90 19.17
CA GLU A 8 -18.76 0.91 18.53
C GLU A 8 -18.35 0.62 17.07
N ARG A 9 -17.04 0.47 16.81
CA ARG A 9 -16.45 0.34 15.46
C ARG A 9 -17.10 -0.74 14.61
N GLU A 10 -17.32 -1.94 15.17
CA GLU A 10 -18.00 -3.04 14.46
C GLU A 10 -19.42 -2.66 14.04
N GLY A 11 -20.11 -1.91 14.90
CA GLY A 11 -21.42 -1.36 14.62
C GLY A 11 -21.41 -0.35 13.48
N ILE A 12 -20.49 0.62 13.57
CA ILE A 12 -20.29 1.64 12.53
C ILE A 12 -19.94 0.98 11.19
N TYR A 13 -19.02 0.00 11.19
CA TYR A 13 -18.64 -0.76 10.01
C TYR A 13 -19.85 -1.48 9.38
N ASN A 14 -20.67 -2.17 10.17
CA ASN A 14 -21.82 -2.90 9.66
C ASN A 14 -22.89 -1.97 9.07
N ASP A 15 -23.12 -0.81 9.69
CA ASP A 15 -24.03 0.19 9.13
C ASP A 15 -23.46 0.76 7.81
N LEU A 16 -22.21 1.21 7.80
CA LEU A 16 -21.56 1.73 6.59
C LEU A 16 -21.56 0.70 5.47
N LYS A 17 -21.15 -0.54 5.74
CA LYS A 17 -21.16 -1.67 4.80
C LYS A 17 -22.55 -1.88 4.18
N ARG A 18 -23.62 -1.77 4.96
CA ARG A 18 -25.00 -1.89 4.46
C ARG A 18 -25.38 -0.71 3.58
N GLU A 19 -25.01 0.51 3.96
CA GLU A 19 -25.31 1.71 3.18
C GLU A 19 -24.56 1.72 1.85
N VAL A 20 -23.27 1.36 1.83
CA VAL A 20 -22.44 1.33 0.61
C VAL A 20 -22.56 0.03 -0.19
N ARG A 21 -23.52 -0.84 0.10
CA ARG A 21 -23.66 -2.18 -0.53
C ARG A 21 -23.87 -2.18 -2.05
N GLN A 22 -24.26 -1.06 -2.62
CA GLN A 22 -24.45 -0.88 -4.07
C GLN A 22 -23.26 -0.16 -4.74
N PHE A 23 -22.24 0.17 -3.95
CA PHE A 23 -21.00 0.80 -4.39
C PHE A 23 -19.84 -0.20 -4.24
N ASP A 24 -18.66 0.20 -4.66
CA ASP A 24 -17.41 -0.57 -4.57
C ASP A 24 -16.89 -0.78 -3.13
N HIS A 25 -17.68 -0.39 -2.12
CA HIS A 25 -17.33 -0.32 -0.71
C HIS A 25 -16.15 0.62 -0.39
N MET A 26 -15.69 1.42 -1.34
CA MET A 26 -14.68 2.42 -1.09
C MET A 26 -15.27 3.55 -0.23
N GLY A 27 -14.45 4.13 0.65
CA GLY A 27 -14.84 5.26 1.51
C GLY A 27 -15.11 4.92 2.98
N HIS A 28 -15.57 3.70 3.32
CA HIS A 28 -15.73 3.34 4.73
C HIS A 28 -14.40 2.93 5.41
N GLY A 29 -13.39 2.53 4.64
CA GLY A 29 -12.07 2.16 5.14
C GLY A 29 -11.32 3.31 5.83
N PRO A 30 -11.23 4.51 5.21
CA PRO A 30 -10.65 5.68 5.86
C PRO A 30 -11.32 6.06 7.20
N ILE A 31 -12.64 5.87 7.31
CA ILE A 31 -13.38 6.12 8.55
C ILE A 31 -12.96 5.12 9.63
N ASP A 32 -12.90 3.82 9.31
CA ASP A 32 -12.44 2.80 10.25
C ASP A 32 -11.00 3.07 10.73
N ILE A 33 -10.10 3.41 9.81
CA ILE A 33 -8.71 3.79 10.14
C ILE A 33 -8.67 4.97 11.13
N ALA A 34 -9.50 5.99 10.92
CA ALA A 34 -9.58 7.15 11.81
C ALA A 34 -10.09 6.78 13.20
N LEU A 35 -11.08 5.89 13.29
CA LEU A 35 -11.61 5.39 14.57
C LEU A 35 -10.55 4.57 15.34
N TRP A 36 -9.73 3.79 14.63
CA TRP A 36 -8.58 3.09 15.23
C TRP A 36 -7.51 4.06 15.74
N ASP A 37 -7.12 5.08 14.97
CA ASP A 37 -6.16 6.10 15.41
C ASP A 37 -6.68 6.87 16.64
N TRP A 38 -7.95 7.28 16.60
CA TRP A 38 -8.63 7.95 17.70
C TRP A 38 -8.59 7.09 18.98
N GLN A 39 -8.95 5.81 18.90
CA GLN A 39 -8.93 4.91 20.05
C GLN A 39 -7.52 4.75 20.63
N GLY A 40 -6.51 4.64 19.77
CA GLY A 40 -5.11 4.60 20.18
C GLY A 40 -4.69 5.84 20.95
N ARG A 41 -5.08 7.03 20.46
CA ARG A 41 -4.81 8.30 21.14
C ARG A 41 -5.51 8.41 22.49
N GLN A 42 -6.78 8.03 22.58
CA GLN A 42 -7.55 8.05 23.83
C GLN A 42 -6.93 7.15 24.90
N LEU A 43 -6.37 6.01 24.49
CA LEU A 43 -5.73 5.05 25.39
C LEU A 43 -4.21 5.26 25.53
N GLY A 44 -3.63 6.27 24.89
CA GLY A 44 -2.19 6.54 24.92
C GLY A 44 -1.33 5.40 24.36
N CYS A 45 -1.84 4.62 23.42
CA CYS A 45 -1.13 3.46 22.85
C CYS A 45 -1.24 3.39 21.32
N SER A 46 -0.31 2.68 20.69
CA SER A 46 -0.35 2.48 19.24
C SER A 46 -1.47 1.52 18.82
N VAL A 47 -2.01 1.69 17.61
CA VAL A 47 -2.94 0.72 16.99
C VAL A 47 -2.32 -0.69 16.95
N SER A 48 -1.01 -0.81 16.69
CA SER A 48 -0.32 -2.10 16.76
C SER A 48 -0.47 -2.77 18.12
N ALA A 49 -0.39 -2.02 19.23
CA ALA A 49 -0.57 -2.56 20.57
C ALA A 49 -2.02 -3.01 20.80
N LEU A 50 -3.01 -2.23 20.34
CA LEU A 50 -4.42 -2.62 20.40
C LEU A 50 -4.72 -3.92 19.64
N LEU A 51 -4.00 -4.17 18.54
CA LEU A 51 -4.10 -5.39 17.74
C LEU A 51 -3.25 -6.56 18.27
N GLY A 52 -2.61 -6.44 19.45
CA GLY A 52 -1.76 -7.49 20.02
C GLY A 52 -0.37 -7.57 19.37
N GLY A 53 0.23 -6.41 19.09
CA GLY A 53 1.43 -6.27 18.27
C GLY A 53 2.61 -7.19 18.63
N TYR A 54 3.09 -7.93 17.63
CA TYR A 54 4.19 -8.89 17.76
C TYR A 54 5.54 -8.31 17.32
N ARG A 55 5.65 -7.79 16.09
CA ARG A 55 6.91 -7.28 15.52
C ARG A 55 7.02 -5.77 15.65
N LYS A 56 8.24 -5.29 15.93
CA LYS A 56 8.57 -3.84 16.02
C LYS A 56 9.17 -3.27 14.74
N ARG A 57 9.57 -4.12 13.79
CA ARG A 57 10.08 -3.74 12.47
C ARG A 57 9.47 -4.65 11.41
N LEU A 58 9.15 -4.08 10.26
CA LEU A 58 8.61 -4.79 9.11
C LEU A 58 9.54 -4.55 7.90
N PRO A 59 10.02 -5.60 7.23
CA PRO A 59 10.70 -5.44 5.95
C PRO A 59 9.73 -4.79 4.96
N ALA A 60 10.18 -3.70 4.33
CA ALA A 60 9.48 -3.06 3.24
C ALA A 60 10.19 -3.37 1.92
N TYR A 61 9.42 -3.40 0.83
CA TYR A 61 9.94 -3.48 -0.53
C TYR A 61 9.67 -2.15 -1.24
N ALA A 62 10.57 -1.74 -2.12
CA ALA A 62 10.36 -0.59 -2.97
C ALA A 62 9.39 -0.98 -4.08
N SER A 63 8.29 -0.24 -4.20
CA SER A 63 7.24 -0.46 -5.19
C SER A 63 7.27 0.69 -6.19
N THR A 64 7.59 0.42 -7.45
CA THR A 64 7.74 1.48 -8.45
C THR A 64 6.39 2.12 -8.79
N TYR A 65 6.40 3.29 -9.44
CA TYR A 65 5.29 3.68 -10.31
C TYR A 65 5.27 2.80 -11.57
N HIS A 66 4.19 2.89 -12.35
CA HIS A 66 4.16 2.30 -13.69
C HIS A 66 5.29 2.86 -14.56
N GLY A 67 5.79 2.01 -15.46
CA GLY A 67 6.63 2.45 -16.55
C GLY A 67 5.90 3.49 -17.40
N ASP A 68 6.64 4.49 -17.88
CA ASP A 68 6.12 5.53 -18.76
C ASP A 68 6.91 5.57 -20.07
N ARG A 69 6.57 6.51 -20.95
CA ARG A 69 7.28 6.75 -22.20
C ARG A 69 7.85 8.18 -22.27
N ASN A 70 7.95 8.84 -21.11
CA ASN A 70 8.19 10.28 -20.97
C ASN A 70 9.42 10.62 -20.10
N GLY A 71 10.40 9.71 -20.02
CA GLY A 71 11.67 9.98 -19.36
C GLY A 71 11.73 9.63 -17.87
N GLY A 72 10.69 9.01 -17.30
CA GLY A 72 10.71 8.51 -15.93
C GLY A 72 11.24 7.07 -15.89
N LEU A 73 10.34 6.12 -15.66
CA LEU A 73 10.67 4.69 -15.76
C LEU A 73 10.42 4.20 -17.19
N ASP A 74 11.21 4.74 -18.12
CA ASP A 74 10.95 4.63 -19.55
C ASP A 74 11.71 3.50 -20.27
N SER A 75 12.64 2.88 -19.55
CA SER A 75 13.54 1.86 -20.09
C SER A 75 13.98 0.90 -19.00
N PRO A 76 14.39 -0.33 -19.35
CA PRO A 76 14.96 -1.27 -18.38
C PRO A 76 16.14 -0.71 -17.57
N GLN A 77 16.96 0.13 -18.20
CA GLN A 77 18.09 0.79 -17.55
C GLN A 77 17.63 1.82 -16.50
N ALA A 78 16.54 2.55 -16.77
CA ALA A 78 15.93 3.43 -15.78
C ALA A 78 15.41 2.65 -14.56
N PHE A 79 14.78 1.49 -14.79
CA PHE A 79 14.37 0.59 -13.70
C PHE A 79 15.56 0.07 -12.88
N VAL A 80 16.66 -0.32 -13.52
CA VAL A 80 17.90 -0.74 -12.83
C VAL A 80 18.47 0.39 -11.99
N ALA A 81 18.61 1.59 -12.56
CA ALA A 81 19.14 2.74 -11.85
C ALA A 81 18.27 3.10 -10.63
N PHE A 82 16.94 3.02 -10.77
CA PHE A 82 16.04 3.24 -9.64
C PHE A 82 16.12 2.12 -8.60
N ALA A 83 16.26 0.86 -9.01
CA ALA A 83 16.45 -0.27 -8.10
C ALA A 83 17.74 -0.10 -7.26
N GLN A 84 18.83 0.36 -7.88
CA GLN A 84 20.09 0.68 -7.19
C GLN A 84 19.90 1.80 -6.16
N GLN A 85 19.22 2.89 -6.53
CA GLN A 85 18.88 3.97 -5.59
C GLN A 85 18.02 3.46 -4.41
N CYS A 86 17.06 2.57 -4.66
CA CYS A 86 16.28 1.94 -3.60
C CYS A 86 17.15 1.06 -2.70
N TYR A 87 18.09 0.33 -3.26
CA TYR A 87 19.02 -0.51 -2.50
C TYR A 87 19.91 0.32 -1.57
N GLU A 88 20.45 1.44 -2.07
CA GLU A 88 21.22 2.42 -1.30
C GLU A 88 20.39 3.03 -0.16
N LYS A 89 19.09 3.27 -0.38
CA LYS A 89 18.14 3.71 0.65
C LYS A 89 17.80 2.64 1.69
N GLY A 90 18.25 1.40 1.51
CA GLY A 90 18.06 0.30 2.47
C GLY A 90 16.97 -0.71 2.11
N TYR A 91 16.29 -0.57 0.96
CA TYR A 91 15.35 -1.58 0.50
C TYR A 91 16.10 -2.86 0.08
N ARG A 92 15.48 -4.02 0.33
CA ARG A 92 16.05 -5.34 0.01
C ARG A 92 15.17 -6.18 -0.91
N ALA A 93 14.05 -5.61 -1.34
CA ALA A 93 13.15 -6.18 -2.31
C ALA A 93 12.58 -5.04 -3.17
N PHE A 94 12.29 -5.35 -4.43
CA PHE A 94 11.87 -4.38 -5.44
C PHE A 94 10.74 -4.97 -6.27
N LYS A 95 9.64 -4.23 -6.43
CA LYS A 95 8.48 -4.61 -7.21
C LYS A 95 8.30 -3.64 -8.37
N ILE A 96 8.34 -4.17 -9.58
CA ILE A 96 8.16 -3.44 -10.83
C ILE A 96 6.67 -3.40 -11.16
N HIS A 97 6.15 -2.18 -11.38
CA HIS A 97 4.98 -1.96 -12.20
C HIS A 97 5.47 -1.55 -13.59
N GLY A 98 5.17 -2.39 -14.57
CA GLY A 98 5.57 -2.20 -15.96
C GLY A 98 4.79 -1.12 -16.69
N TRP A 99 4.90 -1.15 -18.01
CA TRP A 99 4.17 -0.28 -18.92
C TRP A 99 2.71 -0.74 -19.07
N ASN A 100 1.81 0.22 -19.27
CA ASN A 100 0.37 -0.04 -19.35
C ASN A 100 -0.03 -0.81 -20.61
N GLU A 101 0.81 -0.75 -21.65
CA GLU A 101 0.67 -1.49 -22.90
C GLU A 101 0.76 -3.00 -22.70
N GLY A 102 1.42 -3.45 -21.62
CA GLY A 102 1.43 -4.85 -21.20
C GLY A 102 2.12 -5.80 -22.18
N ASP A 103 3.09 -5.33 -22.96
CA ASP A 103 3.87 -6.21 -23.85
C ASP A 103 4.68 -7.20 -23.01
N ALA A 104 4.24 -8.46 -23.01
CA ALA A 104 4.84 -9.51 -22.19
C ALA A 104 6.34 -9.72 -22.47
N ARG A 105 6.82 -9.47 -23.70
CA ARG A 105 8.24 -9.62 -24.04
C ARG A 105 9.06 -8.47 -23.49
N GLU A 106 8.53 -7.25 -23.57
CA GLU A 106 9.16 -6.07 -22.99
C GLU A 106 9.22 -6.18 -21.47
N GLU A 107 8.11 -6.54 -20.82
CA GLU A 107 8.03 -6.75 -19.38
C GLU A 107 9.01 -7.85 -18.91
N ALA A 108 9.03 -8.99 -19.60
CA ALA A 108 9.97 -10.06 -19.29
C ALA A 108 11.44 -9.64 -19.47
N LYS A 109 11.73 -8.83 -20.50
CA LYS A 109 13.06 -8.26 -20.71
C LYS A 109 13.43 -7.31 -19.58
N ASN A 110 12.52 -6.44 -19.16
CA ASN A 110 12.72 -5.49 -18.07
C ASN A 110 13.07 -6.21 -16.76
N VAL A 111 12.25 -7.18 -16.35
CA VAL A 111 12.50 -7.99 -15.15
C VAL A 111 13.83 -8.72 -15.24
N ARG A 112 14.17 -9.31 -16.40
CA ARG A 112 15.45 -10.00 -16.58
C ARG A 112 16.64 -9.07 -16.39
N ILE A 113 16.61 -7.88 -16.98
CA ILE A 113 17.70 -6.90 -16.88
C ILE A 113 17.82 -6.41 -15.42
N ALA A 114 16.70 -6.07 -14.79
CA ALA A 114 16.66 -5.61 -13.41
C ALA A 114 17.16 -6.66 -12.40
N ALA A 115 16.91 -7.95 -12.66
CA ALA A 115 17.32 -9.04 -11.77
C ALA A 115 18.80 -9.45 -11.91
N MET A 116 19.47 -9.07 -13.00
CA MET A 116 20.85 -9.45 -13.30
C MET A 116 21.90 -8.43 -12.81
N THR A 117 21.44 -7.33 -12.20
CA THR A 117 22.29 -6.21 -11.73
C THR A 117 22.15 -6.05 -10.22
#